data_AF-A0A832J0Z5-F1
#
_entry.id   AF-A0A832J0Z5-F1
#
_cell.length_a   1.000
_cell.length_b   1.000
_cell.length_c   1.000
_cell.angle_alpha   90.00
_cell.angle_beta   90.00
_cell.angle_gamma   90.00
#
_symmetry.space_group_name_H-M   'P 1'
#
loop_
_entity.id
_entity.type
_entity.pdbx_description
1 polymer ?
#
loop_
_entity_poly.entity_id
_entity_poly.type
_entity_poly.pdbx_seq_one_letter_code
_entity_poly.pdbx_strand_id
1 'polypeptide(L)' 'AMLGVLLDCPVAPVEDVGLDGDMLEAQAFAYLAVRVLRGLPTSAPMTTGVAAAIGGGRVSYPE' A
#
# COMPACT_ATOMS: atom_id res chain seq x y z
N ALA A 1 5.54 22.82 0.71
CA ALA A 1 6.40 23.88 1.29
C ALA A 1 6.51 23.77 2.82
N MET A 2 5.41 23.76 3.60
CA MET A 2 5.51 23.69 5.07
C MET A 2 6.14 22.39 5.61
N LEU A 3 5.79 21.21 5.07
CA LEU A 3 6.36 19.95 5.56
C LEU A 3 7.90 19.92 5.46
N GLY A 4 8.46 20.40 4.36
CA GLY A 4 9.93 20.46 4.18
C GLY A 4 10.64 21.47 5.09
N VAL A 5 9.91 22.40 5.74
CA VAL A 5 10.47 23.31 6.75
C VAL A 5 10.41 22.70 8.15
N LEU A 6 9.42 21.84 8.42
CA LEU A 6 9.12 21.32 9.75
C LEU A 6 9.75 19.96 10.05
N LEU A 7 10.17 19.22 9.02
CA LEU A 7 10.70 17.87 9.15
C LEU A 7 12.23 17.88 9.02
N ASP A 8 12.91 17.12 9.89
CA ASP A 8 14.36 16.88 9.80
C ASP A 8 14.74 15.88 8.69
N CYS A 9 13.87 15.70 7.68
CA CYS A 9 14.11 14.84 6.54
C CYS A 9 13.69 15.51 5.22
N PRO A 10 14.34 15.14 4.10
CA PRO A 10 13.94 15.63 2.78
C PRO A 10 12.50 15.24 2.46
N VAL A 11 11.74 16.19 1.94
CA VAL A 11 10.37 15.97 1.43
C VAL A 11 10.41 16.05 -0.09
N ALA A 12 10.03 14.97 -0.75
CA ALA A 12 10.03 14.84 -2.20
C ALA A 12 8.65 14.35 -2.70
N PRO A 13 8.23 14.74 -3.91
CA PRO A 13 7.07 14.15 -4.58
C PRO A 13 7.31 12.66 -4.87
N VAL A 14 6.24 11.89 -5.02
CA VAL A 14 6.35 10.44 -5.29
C VAL A 14 6.79 10.17 -6.74
N GLU A 15 6.59 11.15 -7.61
CA GLU A 15 7.02 11.14 -9.00
C GLU A 15 8.55 11.05 -9.13
N ASP A 16 9.31 11.52 -8.13
CA ASP A 16 10.78 11.39 -8.09
C ASP A 16 11.24 9.92 -8.03
N VAL A 17 10.38 9.01 -7.55
CA VAL A 17 10.64 7.55 -7.56
C VAL A 17 9.88 6.82 -8.68
N GLY A 18 9.34 7.56 -9.64
CA GLY A 18 8.67 7.01 -10.83
C GLY A 18 7.27 6.47 -10.58
N LEU A 19 6.61 6.88 -9.50
CA LEU A 19 5.22 6.54 -9.22
C LEU A 19 4.29 7.69 -9.57
N ASP A 20 3.05 7.36 -9.92
CA ASP A 20 1.97 8.33 -10.16
C ASP A 20 1.20 8.53 -8.86
N GLY A 21 1.35 9.71 -8.24
CA GLY A 21 0.70 10.03 -6.97
C GLY A 21 -0.82 10.05 -7.02
N ASP A 22 -1.41 10.39 -8.17
CA ASP A 22 -2.87 10.43 -8.34
C ASP A 22 -3.47 9.01 -8.38
N MET A 23 -2.67 8.02 -8.79
CA MET A 23 -3.10 6.63 -8.93
C MET A 23 -2.59 5.71 -7.80
N LEU A 24 -1.76 6.21 -6.88
CA LEU A 24 -1.01 5.38 -5.93
C LEU A 24 -1.91 4.52 -5.05
N GLU A 25 -3.01 5.08 -4.54
CA GLU A 25 -3.95 4.33 -3.70
C GLU A 25 -4.65 3.22 -4.50
N ALA A 26 -5.09 3.50 -5.73
CA ALA A 26 -5.71 2.52 -6.60
C ALA A 26 -4.75 1.36 -6.93
N GLN A 27 -3.48 1.68 -7.18
CA GLN A 27 -2.42 0.69 -7.41
C GLN A 27 -2.17 -0.17 -6.16
N ALA A 28 -2.20 0.42 -4.96
CA ALA A 28 -2.07 -0.31 -3.71
C ALA A 28 -3.22 -1.33 -3.53
N PHE A 29 -4.47 -0.94 -3.82
CA PHE A 29 -5.61 -1.86 -3.80
C PHE A 29 -5.47 -2.98 -4.86
N ALA A 30 -5.02 -2.65 -6.07
CA ALA A 30 -4.78 -3.65 -7.11
C ALA A 30 -3.70 -4.67 -6.68
N TYR A 31 -2.62 -4.21 -6.05
CA TYR A 31 -1.59 -5.07 -5.49
C TYR A 31 -2.16 -6.02 -4.41
N LEU A 32 -2.96 -5.50 -3.48
CA LEU A 32 -3.64 -6.32 -2.47
C LEU A 32 -4.59 -7.34 -3.10
N ALA A 33 -5.36 -6.96 -4.12
CA ALA A 33 -6.26 -7.86 -4.83
C ALA A 33 -5.50 -9.06 -5.46
N VAL A 34 -4.36 -8.80 -6.12
CA VAL A 34 -3.51 -9.87 -6.68
C VAL A 34 -2.94 -10.77 -5.58
N ARG A 35 -2.60 -10.21 -4.40
CA ARG A 35 -2.17 -11.03 -3.26
C ARG A 35 -3.27 -11.94 -2.76
N VAL A 36 -4.52 -11.46 -2.65
CA VAL A 36 -5.67 -12.30 -2.33
C VAL A 36 -5.85 -13.42 -3.35
N LEU A 37 -5.79 -13.10 -4.65
CA LEU A 37 -5.89 -14.10 -5.72
C LEU A 37 -4.77 -15.16 -5.68
N ARG A 38 -3.59 -14.81 -5.15
CA ARG A 38 -2.43 -15.71 -5.01
C ARG A 38 -2.33 -16.36 -3.63
N GLY A 39 -3.29 -16.16 -2.73
CA GLY A 39 -3.24 -16.69 -1.36
C GLY A 39 -2.11 -16.11 -0.50
N LEU A 40 -1.62 -14.90 -0.82
CA LEU A 40 -0.55 -14.22 -0.10
C LEU A 40 -1.11 -13.31 1.01
N PRO A 41 -0.36 -13.11 2.12
CA PRO A 41 -0.79 -12.21 3.21
C PRO A 41 -1.04 -10.78 2.75
N THR A 42 -2.05 -10.10 3.26
CA THR A 42 -2.35 -8.68 2.97
C THR A 42 -1.97 -7.74 4.11
N SER A 43 -1.67 -8.26 5.29
CA SER A 43 -1.09 -7.51 6.41
C SER A 43 0.07 -8.26 7.06
N ALA A 44 0.92 -7.53 7.78
CA ALA A 44 2.10 -8.03 8.48
C ALA A 44 2.29 -7.30 9.83
N PRO A 45 3.12 -7.85 10.74
CA PRO A 45 3.36 -7.22 12.05
C PRO A 45 3.82 -5.76 11.94
N MET A 46 4.71 -5.44 10.99
CA MET A 46 5.23 -4.09 10.80
C MET A 46 4.25 -3.11 10.13
N THR A 47 3.14 -3.59 9.54
CA THR A 47 2.13 -2.71 8.93
C THR A 47 0.99 -2.39 9.89
N THR A 48 0.43 -3.39 10.58
CA THR A 48 -0.75 -3.19 11.46
C THR A 48 -0.61 -3.79 12.87
N GLY A 49 0.55 -4.33 13.26
CA GLY A 49 0.76 -4.91 14.60
C GLY A 49 0.18 -6.31 14.82
N VAL A 50 -0.29 -6.98 13.77
CA VAL A 50 -0.76 -8.38 13.84
C VAL A 50 0.37 -9.33 14.25
N ALA A 51 0.05 -10.43 14.95
CA ALA A 51 1.06 -11.34 15.51
C ALA A 51 1.89 -12.11 14.45
N ALA A 52 1.34 -12.29 13.25
CA ALA A 52 2.02 -12.92 12.11
C ALA A 52 1.50 -12.29 10.81
N ALA A 53 2.14 -12.59 9.67
CA ALA A 53 1.61 -12.20 8.38
C ALA A 53 0.27 -12.90 8.12
N ILE A 54 -0.80 -12.12 7.88
CA ILE A 54 -2.15 -12.64 7.69
C ILE A 54 -2.74 -12.20 6.35
N GLY A 55 -3.54 -13.08 5.74
CA GLY A 55 -4.37 -12.76 4.58
C GLY A 55 -5.70 -12.14 4.99
N GLY A 56 -6.34 -11.47 4.04
CA GLY A 56 -7.69 -10.92 4.15
C GLY A 56 -8.32 -10.81 2.77
N GLY A 57 -9.48 -10.14 2.68
CA GLY A 57 -10.20 -9.96 1.41
C GLY A 57 -10.97 -11.21 0.96
N ARG A 58 -11.91 -11.02 0.04
CA ARG A 58 -12.77 -12.07 -0.52
C ARG A 58 -12.84 -11.91 -2.03
N VAL A 59 -12.58 -12.99 -2.77
CA VAL A 59 -12.80 -13.01 -4.21
C VAL A 59 -14.30 -13.08 -4.45
N SER A 60 -14.83 -12.08 -5.15
CA SER A 60 -16.19 -12.09 -5.66
C SER A 60 -16.14 -12.43 -7.15
N TYR A 61 -16.89 -13.44 -7.55
CA TYR A 61 -17.10 -13.73 -8.97
C TYR A 61 -18.34 -12.96 -9.43
N PRO A 62 -18.35 -12.42 -10.67
CA PRO A 62 -19.58 -11.92 -11.26
C PRO A 62 -20.58 -13.07 -11.39
N GLU A 63 -21.87 -12.77 -11.21
CA GLU A 63 -22.95 -13.69 -11.60
C GLU A 63 -23.06 -13.82 -13.13
#